data_AF-A0A8T6P9F1-F1
#
_entry.id   AF-A0A8T6P9F1-F1
#
_cell.length_a   1.000
_cell.length_b   1.000
_cell.length_c   1.000
_cell.angle_alpha   90.00
_cell.angle_beta   90.00
_cell.angle_gamma   90.00
#
_symmetry.space_group_name_H-M   'P 1'
#
loop_
_entity.id
_entity.type
_entity.pdbx_description
1 polymer ?
#
loop_
_entity_poly.entity_id
_entity_poly.type
_entity_poly.pdbx_seq_one_letter_code
_entity_poly.pdbx_strand_id
1 'polypeptide(L)'
;SDDYADELPDDIRDGETGLACIDAFSRDLRETGYLHNHARMYTAAYVVHWRRIKWQAGAGWFLQHLLDGDPASNNMSWQWVASTFSHKPYMFNRENLETFTAGVYCKICPLYGHCDFEGSYDHLKARLFRD
;
A
#
# COMPACT_ATOMS: atom_id res chain seq x y z
N SER A 1 18.07 -4.88 -3.16
CA SER A 1 18.13 -6.27 -2.66
C SER A 1 17.48 -7.15 -3.70
N ASP A 2 18.03 -8.33 -3.94
CA ASP A 2 17.45 -9.32 -4.87
C ASP A 2 16.13 -9.89 -4.33
N ASP A 3 15.80 -9.63 -3.06
CA ASP A 3 14.56 -10.07 -2.41
C ASP A 3 13.32 -9.23 -2.75
N TYR A 4 13.43 -8.25 -3.65
CA TYR A 4 12.31 -7.39 -4.03
C TYR A 4 12.02 -7.48 -5.53
N ALA A 5 10.76 -7.72 -5.87
CA ALA A 5 10.32 -7.77 -7.26
C ALA A 5 10.46 -6.41 -7.95
N ASP A 6 10.88 -6.43 -9.22
CA ASP A 6 11.08 -5.23 -10.05
C ASP A 6 9.79 -4.71 -10.67
N GLU A 7 8.80 -5.58 -10.85
CA GLU A 7 7.54 -5.25 -11.51
C GLU A 7 6.38 -5.31 -10.52
N LEU A 8 5.35 -4.49 -10.77
CA LEU A 8 4.11 -4.51 -10.01
C LEU A 8 3.23 -5.65 -10.54
N PRO A 9 2.92 -6.68 -9.74
CA PRO A 9 2.10 -7.80 -10.19
C PRO A 9 0.69 -7.38 -10.61
N ASP A 10 0.11 -8.12 -11.56
CA ASP A 10 -1.19 -7.80 -12.15
C ASP A 10 -2.33 -7.86 -11.12
N ASP A 11 -2.28 -8.74 -10.12
CA ASP A 11 -3.30 -8.79 -9.06
C ASP A 11 -3.44 -7.46 -8.30
N ILE A 12 -2.33 -6.75 -8.07
CA ILE A 12 -2.37 -5.40 -7.48
C ILE A 12 -2.88 -4.39 -8.49
N ARG A 13 -2.43 -4.46 -9.75
CA ARG A 13 -2.82 -3.51 -10.80
C ARG A 13 -4.30 -3.61 -11.15
N ASP A 14 -4.86 -4.81 -11.13
CA ASP A 14 -6.24 -5.11 -11.53
C ASP A 14 -7.20 -5.10 -10.33
N GLY A 15 -6.68 -5.08 -9.10
CA GLY A 15 -7.49 -5.04 -7.88
C GLY A 15 -8.12 -6.39 -7.56
N GLU A 16 -7.31 -7.44 -7.62
CA GLU A 16 -7.68 -8.84 -7.42
C GLU A 16 -6.83 -9.52 -6.32
N THR A 17 -6.30 -8.73 -5.38
CA THR A 17 -5.47 -9.22 -4.27
C THR A 17 -6.26 -9.99 -3.22
N GLY A 18 -7.59 -9.84 -3.20
CA GLY A 18 -8.48 -10.38 -2.16
C GLY A 18 -8.56 -9.51 -0.91
N LEU A 19 -7.74 -8.46 -0.81
CA LEU A 19 -7.81 -7.44 0.23
C LEU A 19 -8.74 -6.32 -0.25
N ALA A 20 -9.97 -6.30 0.26
CA ALA A 20 -11.01 -5.37 -0.19
C ALA A 20 -10.59 -3.89 -0.21
N CYS A 21 -9.68 -3.47 0.68
CA CYS A 21 -9.14 -2.10 0.67
C CYS A 21 -8.17 -1.86 -0.49
N ILE A 22 -7.18 -2.73 -0.68
CA ILE A 22 -6.20 -2.61 -1.77
C ILE A 22 -6.90 -2.72 -3.12
N ASP A 23 -7.83 -3.67 -3.25
CA ASP A 23 -8.61 -3.87 -4.48
C ASP A 23 -9.45 -2.64 -4.84
N ALA A 24 -10.07 -2.01 -3.84
CA ALA A 24 -10.81 -0.77 -4.03
C ALA A 24 -9.88 0.40 -4.42
N PHE A 25 -8.73 0.55 -3.76
CA PHE A 25 -7.77 1.61 -4.10
C PHE A 25 -7.24 1.45 -5.52
N SER A 26 -6.96 0.23 -5.96
CA SER A 26 -6.50 -0.02 -7.33
C SER A 26 -7.58 0.32 -8.36
N ARG A 27 -8.83 -0.03 -8.07
CA ARG A 27 -9.97 0.32 -8.92
C ARG A 27 -10.18 1.82 -8.98
N ASP A 28 -10.26 2.50 -7.84
CA ASP A 28 -10.48 3.94 -7.75
C ASP A 28 -9.39 4.72 -8.50
N LEU A 29 -8.12 4.31 -8.34
CA LEU A 29 -7.01 4.92 -9.07
C LEU A 29 -7.16 4.77 -10.58
N ARG A 30 -7.56 3.60 -11.07
CA ARG A 30 -7.70 3.34 -12.51
C ARG A 30 -8.91 4.00 -13.14
N GLU A 31 -10.04 3.98 -12.44
CA GLU A 31 -11.32 4.45 -12.97
C GLU A 31 -11.48 5.97 -12.83
N THR A 32 -10.98 6.53 -11.74
CA THR A 32 -11.17 7.96 -11.42
C THR A 32 -9.90 8.79 -11.57
N GLY A 33 -8.73 8.14 -11.56
CA GLY A 33 -7.43 8.82 -11.56
C GLY A 33 -7.14 9.58 -10.27
N TYR A 34 -7.83 9.25 -9.18
CA TYR A 34 -7.66 9.89 -7.87
C TYR A 34 -7.62 8.88 -6.73
N LEU A 35 -6.75 9.17 -5.76
CA LEU A 35 -6.77 8.54 -4.44
C LEU A 35 -6.53 9.59 -3.36
N HIS A 36 -7.25 9.48 -2.24
CA HIS A 36 -6.93 10.25 -1.05
C HIS A 36 -5.55 9.86 -0.51
N ASN A 37 -4.83 10.80 0.11
CA ASN A 37 -3.43 10.61 0.53
C ASN A 37 -3.22 9.36 1.43
N HIS A 38 -4.13 9.07 2.36
CA HIS A 38 -4.06 7.84 3.17
C HIS A 38 -4.10 6.57 2.32
N ALA A 39 -4.97 6.49 1.31
CA ALA A 39 -5.03 5.35 0.41
C ALA A 39 -3.73 5.19 -0.40
N ARG A 40 -3.11 6.31 -0.82
CA ARG A 40 -1.79 6.29 -1.47
C ARG A 40 -0.73 5.70 -0.54
N MET A 41 -0.68 6.16 0.71
CA MET A 41 0.27 5.67 1.71
C MET A 41 0.06 4.20 2.06
N TYR A 42 -1.20 3.75 2.21
CA TYR A 42 -1.52 2.35 2.49
C TYR A 42 -1.14 1.44 1.33
N THR A 43 -1.46 1.84 0.10
CA THR A 43 -1.08 1.08 -1.11
C THR A 43 0.44 0.98 -1.24
N ALA A 44 1.15 2.09 -1.04
CA ALA A 44 2.60 2.09 -1.07
C ALA A 44 3.21 1.20 0.00
N ALA A 45 2.69 1.26 1.23
CA ALA A 45 3.18 0.45 2.32
C ALA A 45 2.93 -1.05 2.06
N TYR A 46 1.75 -1.42 1.56
CA TYR A 46 1.42 -2.79 1.15
C TYR A 46 2.39 -3.32 0.08
N VAL A 47 2.57 -2.56 -1.01
CA VAL A 47 3.47 -2.91 -2.12
C VAL A 47 4.90 -3.12 -1.64
N VAL A 48 5.44 -2.19 -0.83
CA VAL A 48 6.82 -2.27 -0.39
C VAL A 48 7.02 -3.32 0.70
N HIS A 49 6.25 -3.28 1.78
CA HIS A 49 6.57 -4.03 3.00
C HIS A 49 5.92 -5.40 3.06
N TRP A 50 4.68 -5.56 2.58
CA TRP A 50 3.99 -6.85 2.59
C TRP A 50 4.30 -7.66 1.34
N ARG A 51 4.36 -7.02 0.18
CA ARG A 51 4.59 -7.69 -1.11
C ARG A 51 6.05 -7.71 -1.55
N ARG A 52 6.93 -6.99 -0.86
CA ARG A 52 8.36 -6.88 -1.18
C ARG A 52 8.58 -6.51 -2.64
N ILE A 53 7.94 -5.44 -3.09
CA ILE A 53 8.10 -4.90 -4.45
C ILE A 53 8.87 -3.59 -4.37
N LYS A 54 9.79 -3.38 -5.30
CA LYS A 54 10.56 -2.14 -5.39
C LYS A 54 9.61 -0.96 -5.55
N TRP A 55 9.79 0.08 -4.73
CA TRP A 55 8.89 1.23 -4.68
C TRP A 55 8.74 1.91 -6.05
N GLN A 56 9.76 1.83 -6.92
CA GLN A 56 9.74 2.37 -8.27
C GLN A 56 8.62 1.78 -9.14
N ALA A 57 8.32 0.48 -8.98
CA ALA A 57 7.28 -0.18 -9.74
C ALA A 57 5.89 0.39 -9.41
N GLY A 58 5.59 0.52 -8.11
CA GLY A 58 4.35 1.13 -7.64
C GLY A 58 4.27 2.62 -7.96
N ALA A 59 5.37 3.36 -7.78
CA ALA A 59 5.45 4.78 -8.10
C ALA A 59 5.19 5.05 -9.58
N GLY A 60 5.78 4.25 -10.48
CA GLY A 60 5.56 4.36 -11.91
C GLY A 60 4.10 4.09 -12.30
N TRP A 61 3.48 3.06 -11.71
CA TRP A 61 2.07 2.77 -11.93
C TRP A 61 1.14 3.89 -11.43
N PHE A 62 1.41 4.45 -10.24
CA PHE A 62 0.67 5.61 -9.73
C PHE A 62 0.74 6.80 -10.68
N LEU A 63 1.94 7.11 -11.19
CA LEU A 63 2.17 8.25 -12.07
C LEU A 63 1.45 8.12 -13.42
N GLN A 64 1.18 6.89 -13.86
CA GLN A 64 0.41 6.64 -15.10
C GLN A 64 -1.09 6.92 -14.94
N HIS A 65 -1.63 6.87 -13.72
CA HIS A 65 -3.08 6.93 -13.47
C HIS A 65 -3.51 8.18 -12.72
N LEU A 66 -2.66 8.73 -11.83
CA LEU A 66 -3.00 9.91 -11.06
C LEU A 66 -3.15 11.14 -11.96
N LEU A 67 -4.35 11.74 -11.95
CA LEU A 67 -4.61 13.01 -12.63
C LEU A 67 -3.88 14.19 -11.98
N ASP A 68 -3.63 14.10 -10.67
CA ASP A 68 -2.86 15.08 -9.89
C ASP A 68 -1.41 14.64 -9.65
N GLY A 69 -0.92 13.66 -10.43
CA GLY A 69 0.40 13.08 -10.25
C GLY A 69 1.53 14.04 -10.61
N ASP A 70 2.23 14.56 -9.61
CA ASP A 70 3.54 15.22 -9.78
C ASP A 70 4.68 14.20 -9.57
N PRO A 71 5.62 14.05 -10.51
CA PRO A 71 6.72 13.08 -10.40
C PRO A 71 7.57 13.23 -9.13
N ALA A 72 7.84 14.47 -8.70
CA ALA A 72 8.69 14.71 -7.54
C ALA A 72 7.98 14.33 -6.24
N SER A 73 6.76 14.82 -6.04
CA SER A 73 5.91 14.52 -4.88
C SER A 73 5.60 13.03 -4.77
N ASN A 74 5.24 12.38 -5.90
CA ASN A 74 4.97 10.95 -5.93
C ASN A 74 6.21 10.13 -5.53
N ASN A 75 7.35 10.36 -6.21
CA ASN A 75 8.56 9.60 -5.93
C ASN A 75 9.09 9.84 -4.51
N MET A 76 8.97 11.06 -3.98
CA MET A 76 9.37 11.36 -2.60
C MET A 76 8.48 10.63 -1.59
N SER A 77 7.16 10.59 -1.82
CA SER A 77 6.21 9.89 -0.96
C SER A 77 6.48 8.38 -0.92
N TRP A 78 6.71 7.76 -2.08
CA TRP A 78 7.04 6.34 -2.17
C TRP A 78 8.38 5.99 -1.49
N GLN A 79 9.40 6.81 -1.70
CA GLN A 79 10.70 6.65 -1.04
C GLN A 79 10.62 6.83 0.49
N TRP A 80 9.79 7.77 0.96
CA TRP A 80 9.55 7.97 2.38
C TRP A 80 8.88 6.74 3.01
N VAL A 81 7.87 6.16 2.35
CA VAL A 81 7.23 4.92 2.80
C VAL A 81 8.22 3.75 2.82
N ALA A 82 9.06 3.64 1.79
CA ALA A 82 10.10 2.63 1.68
C ALA A 82 11.32 2.88 2.60
N SER A 83 11.34 3.98 3.35
CA SER A 83 12.42 4.35 4.26
C SER A 83 13.79 4.53 3.58
N THR A 84 13.85 4.86 2.29
CA THR A 84 15.16 4.99 1.58
C THR A 84 15.95 6.22 2.02
N PHE A 85 15.28 7.22 2.60
CA PHE A 85 15.89 8.40 3.19
C PHE A 85 15.33 8.74 4.58
N SER A 86 14.56 7.82 5.20
CA SER A 86 13.99 7.99 6.53
C SER A 86 14.44 6.87 7.46
N HIS A 87 14.40 7.10 8.78
CA HIS A 87 14.88 6.15 9.78
C HIS A 87 13.83 5.12 10.22
N LYS A 88 12.57 5.26 9.76
CA LYS A 88 11.47 4.37 10.15
C LYS A 88 10.55 4.12 8.94
N PRO A 89 10.37 2.86 8.51
CA PRO A 89 9.43 2.55 7.44
C PRO A 89 8.01 2.90 7.90
N TYR A 90 7.25 3.52 7.00
CA TYR A 90 5.83 3.73 7.23
C TYR A 90 5.08 2.42 6.99
N MET A 91 4.22 2.06 7.95
CA MET A 91 3.31 0.93 7.86
C MET A 91 1.97 1.32 8.48
N PHE A 92 0.95 0.49 8.27
CA PHE A 92 -0.37 0.63 8.85
C PHE A 92 -0.84 -0.74 9.38
N ASN A 93 -1.80 -0.72 10.30
CA ASN A 93 -2.53 -1.90 10.73
C ASN A 93 -4.02 -1.76 10.39
N ARG A 94 -4.79 -2.82 10.61
CA ARG A 94 -6.24 -2.85 10.35
C ARG A 94 -6.97 -1.76 11.11
N GLU A 95 -6.64 -1.56 12.39
CA GLU A 95 -7.27 -0.53 13.23
C GLU A 95 -7.08 0.88 12.66
N ASN A 96 -5.87 1.23 12.22
CA ASN A 96 -5.59 2.50 11.56
C ASN A 96 -6.42 2.65 10.27
N LEU A 97 -6.42 1.62 9.42
CA LEU A 97 -7.20 1.63 8.19
C LEU A 97 -8.69 1.78 8.46
N GLU A 98 -9.25 1.06 9.43
CA GLU A 98 -10.67 1.16 9.81
C GLU A 98 -11.01 2.55 10.33
N THR A 99 -10.15 3.12 11.16
CA THR A 99 -10.34 4.48 11.72
C THR A 99 -10.45 5.52 10.61
N PHE A 100 -9.54 5.48 9.64
CA PHE A 100 -9.46 6.49 8.57
C PHE A 100 -10.33 6.19 7.35
N THR A 101 -11.00 5.04 7.32
CA THR A 101 -11.94 4.65 6.24
C THR A 101 -13.34 4.36 6.77
N ALA A 102 -13.63 4.65 8.04
CA ALA A 102 -14.87 4.26 8.72
C ALA A 102 -15.20 2.75 8.61
N GLY A 103 -14.15 1.93 8.43
CA GLY A 103 -14.21 0.49 8.28
C GLY A 103 -14.94 -0.01 7.02
N VAL A 104 -15.19 0.84 6.03
CA VAL A 104 -16.00 0.46 4.84
C VAL A 104 -15.42 -0.75 4.11
N TYR A 105 -14.09 -0.87 4.06
CA TYR A 105 -13.41 -2.00 3.41
C TYR A 105 -13.37 -3.24 4.29
N CYS A 106 -13.02 -3.10 5.58
CA CYS A 106 -12.85 -4.25 6.47
C CYS A 106 -14.17 -4.98 6.73
N LYS A 107 -15.30 -4.26 6.77
CA LYS A 107 -16.64 -4.85 6.98
C LYS A 107 -17.07 -5.81 5.88
N ILE A 108 -16.56 -5.63 4.66
CA ILE A 108 -16.90 -6.46 3.50
C ILE A 108 -15.76 -7.40 3.08
N CYS A 109 -14.62 -7.32 3.77
CA CYS A 109 -13.43 -8.06 3.38
C CYS A 109 -13.58 -9.54 3.75
N PRO A 110 -13.36 -10.47 2.80
CA PRO A 110 -13.41 -11.91 3.12
C PRO A 110 -12.33 -12.30 4.15
N LEU A 111 -11.27 -11.50 4.27
CA LEU A 111 -10.14 -11.74 5.18
C LEU A 111 -10.37 -11.22 6.61
N TYR A 112 -11.57 -10.78 6.98
CA TYR A 112 -11.83 -10.26 8.32
C TYR A 112 -11.51 -11.31 9.40
N GLY A 113 -10.76 -10.91 10.44
CA GLY A 113 -10.30 -11.80 11.51
C GLY A 113 -9.07 -12.67 11.18
N HIS A 114 -8.60 -12.67 9.93
CA HIS A 114 -7.40 -13.38 9.48
C HIS A 114 -6.57 -12.54 8.50
N CYS A 115 -6.74 -11.22 8.58
CA CYS A 115 -6.13 -10.25 7.67
C CYS A 115 -4.64 -10.08 7.96
N ASP A 116 -3.85 -9.88 6.91
CA ASP A 116 -2.42 -9.56 7.04
C ASP A 116 -2.15 -8.18 7.68
N PHE A 117 -3.17 -7.36 7.92
CA PHE A 117 -3.02 -6.10 8.64
C PHE A 117 -3.40 -6.21 10.12
N GLU A 118 -3.76 -7.40 10.59
CA GLU A 118 -4.17 -7.65 11.98
C GLU A 118 -3.01 -7.51 12.97
N GLY A 119 -3.29 -6.93 14.14
CA GLY A 119 -2.35 -6.83 15.26
C GLY A 119 -1.79 -5.42 15.50
N SER A 120 -0.96 -5.32 16.54
CA SER A 120 -0.30 -4.08 16.93
C SER A 120 0.84 -3.72 15.97
N TYR A 121 1.25 -2.45 15.98
CA TYR A 121 2.43 -2.00 15.23
C TYR A 121 3.69 -2.79 15.58
N ASP A 122 3.91 -3.11 16.86
CA ASP A 122 5.08 -3.89 17.26
C ASP A 122 5.04 -5.32 16.70
N HIS A 123 3.86 -5.94 16.70
CA HIS A 123 3.67 -7.27 16.12
C HIS A 123 3.96 -7.26 14.61
N LEU A 124 3.37 -6.32 13.87
CA LEU A 124 3.57 -6.20 12.43
C LEU A 124 5.02 -5.83 12.08
N LYS A 125 5.63 -4.92 12.85
CA LYS A 125 7.03 -4.55 12.67
C LYS A 125 7.93 -5.76 12.83
N ALA A 126 7.73 -6.53 13.89
CA ALA A 126 8.47 -7.76 14.12
C ALA A 126 8.22 -8.76 12.99
N ARG A 127 7.04 -8.82 12.37
CA ARG A 127 6.78 -9.77 11.27
C ARG A 127 7.42 -9.34 9.94
N LEU A 128 7.36 -8.04 9.61
CA LEU A 128 7.75 -7.50 8.30
C LEU A 128 9.26 -7.21 8.19
N PHE A 129 9.91 -6.87 9.30
CA PHE A 129 11.29 -6.38 9.33
C PHE A 129 12.20 -7.20 10.25
N ARG A 130 11.95 -8.51 10.37
CA ARG A 130 12.93 -9.41 11.01
C ARG A 130 14.21 -9.40 10.18
N ASP A 131 15.33 -9.16 10.87
CA ASP A 131 16.68 -9.34 10.34
C ASP A 131 16.93 -10.82 9.95
#